data_AF-A0A3C1DLD7-F1
#
_entry.id   AF-A0A3C1DLD7-F1
#
_cell.length_a   1.000
_cell.length_b   1.000
_cell.length_c   1.000
_cell.angle_alpha   90.00
_cell.angle_beta   90.00
_cell.angle_gamma   90.00
#
_symmetry.space_group_name_H-M   'P 1'
#
loop_
_entity.id
_entity.type
_entity.pdbx_description
1 polymer ?
#
loop_
_entity_poly.entity_id
_entity_poly.type
_entity_poly.pdbx_seq_one_letter_code
_entity_poly.pdbx_strand_id
1 'polypeptide(L)'
;MPSLSNPSEIAREALRLLAARRMSPSPENYRALYHEIAGIADQVPEAFPAQDLKALPASLPRATASQQRLAKRFEQALGGRNWEEVQAGVAELAKEIGREQDLPWSELLGEFLRQWEGKQAGLTVARKREALERVLASGTTNRELLFGRLQGLVKSWSLNAPVADEIPLVEPETLAAPSSAAVMAAEGGATPSAGTTSEPAAELRELFAYTLEAVITTQLGDEPELAAEARDLAHKVRTTMSRAAMDGLLTAIKRFAFRLDILAEDRGELRAGLLNLLQLLIQNVGELVVEDHWLKGQIDIVRDIVAQPLSLRSIGDAESRLREVIFKQSQLKHSLNEAKEALKQMLAGFVDHLAEFADSTSDYHDKIEVCADRISKAEDINQLEDVLAEVIRETQIIQLNAQRSRDDLRNAKLRVEEADKRISELQAELDKASTLVRHDQLTGALNRRGLEEAFGKETARSRRRQSCLCVALLDIDNFKKL
;
A
#
# COMPACT_ATOMS: atom_id res chain seq x y z
N MET A 1 -3.05 -1.33 62.33
CA MET A 1 -3.67 -1.47 61.00
C MET A 1 -3.83 -2.95 60.72
N PRO A 2 -5.04 -3.44 60.39
CA PRO A 2 -5.28 -4.87 60.25
C PRO A 2 -4.51 -5.44 59.06
N SER A 3 -3.80 -6.55 59.27
CA SER A 3 -3.11 -7.29 58.22
C SER A 3 -4.13 -8.03 57.36
N LEU A 4 -4.47 -7.46 56.21
CA LEU A 4 -5.34 -8.11 55.22
C LEU A 4 -4.54 -9.24 54.57
N SER A 5 -4.88 -10.49 54.87
CA SER A 5 -4.20 -11.68 54.34
C SER A 5 -4.85 -12.23 53.06
N ASN A 6 -5.99 -11.68 52.64
CA ASN A 6 -6.76 -12.19 51.50
C ASN A 6 -6.50 -11.36 50.23
N PRO A 7 -5.98 -11.96 49.13
CA PRO A 7 -5.65 -11.26 47.88
C PRO A 7 -6.83 -10.48 47.27
N SER A 8 -8.06 -10.97 47.47
CA SER A 8 -9.28 -10.36 46.97
C SER A 8 -9.71 -9.12 47.78
N GLU A 9 -9.35 -9.05 49.05
CA GLU A 9 -9.63 -7.91 49.93
C GLU A 9 -8.62 -6.79 49.67
N ILE A 10 -7.33 -7.12 49.51
CA ILE A 10 -6.28 -6.20 49.08
C ILE A 10 -6.64 -5.57 47.72
N ALA A 11 -7.19 -6.36 46.79
CA ALA A 11 -7.63 -5.88 45.48
C ALA A 11 -8.76 -4.85 45.56
N ARG A 12 -9.77 -5.12 46.40
CA ARG A 12 -10.90 -4.19 46.62
C ARG A 12 -10.43 -2.90 47.30
N GLU A 13 -9.49 -3.01 48.22
CA GLU A 13 -8.94 -1.86 48.92
C GLU A 13 -8.03 -1.02 48.01
N ALA A 14 -7.27 -1.66 47.12
CA ALA A 14 -6.50 -0.99 46.07
C ALA A 14 -7.40 -0.20 45.12
N LEU A 15 -8.51 -0.77 44.63
CA LEU A 15 -9.47 -0.04 43.79
C LEU A 15 -10.14 1.13 44.54
N ARG A 16 -10.45 0.93 45.82
CA ARG A 16 -11.02 1.99 46.67
C ARG A 16 -10.03 3.14 46.88
N LEU A 17 -8.76 2.84 47.11
CA LEU A 17 -7.71 3.85 47.25
C LEU A 17 -7.37 4.55 45.94
N LEU A 18 -7.49 3.85 44.81
CA LEU A 18 -7.31 4.43 43.46
C LEU A 18 -8.40 5.48 43.17
N ALA A 19 -9.66 5.16 43.50
CA ALA A 19 -10.79 6.09 43.42
C ALA A 19 -10.67 7.25 44.41
N ALA A 20 -10.22 7.00 45.65
CA ALA A 20 -10.05 8.03 46.68
C ALA A 20 -8.90 9.00 46.38
N ARG A 21 -7.79 8.51 45.81
CA ARG A 21 -6.64 9.33 45.40
C ARG A 21 -6.83 10.00 44.02
N ARG A 22 -7.98 9.80 43.35
CA ARG A 22 -8.31 10.31 42.00
C ARG A 22 -7.21 10.03 40.95
N MET A 23 -6.55 8.90 41.05
CA MET A 23 -5.54 8.49 40.06
C MET A 23 -6.22 7.87 38.86
N SER A 24 -5.62 7.97 37.67
CA SER A 24 -6.14 7.29 36.48
C SER A 24 -6.10 5.77 36.73
N PRO A 25 -7.16 5.02 36.38
CA PRO A 25 -7.22 3.57 36.54
C PRO A 25 -6.32 2.89 35.50
N SER A 26 -5.01 3.04 35.67
CA SER A 26 -3.99 2.35 34.89
C SER A 26 -3.54 1.07 35.62
N PRO A 27 -3.14 0.02 34.88
CA PRO A 27 -2.60 -1.21 35.47
C PRO A 27 -1.41 -0.96 36.40
N GLU A 28 -0.59 0.04 36.10
CA GLU A 28 0.58 0.44 36.89
C GLU A 28 0.20 1.03 38.26
N ASN A 29 -0.77 1.95 38.28
CA ASN A 29 -1.26 2.58 39.51
C ASN A 29 -1.95 1.57 40.42
N TYR A 30 -2.71 0.64 39.84
CA TYR A 30 -3.32 -0.45 40.58
C TYR A 30 -2.28 -1.40 41.19
N ARG A 31 -1.24 -1.76 40.41
CA ARG A 31 -0.15 -2.61 40.88
C ARG A 31 0.62 -1.96 42.03
N ALA A 32 0.93 -0.67 41.92
CA ALA A 32 1.61 0.08 42.97
C ALA A 32 0.82 0.10 44.29
N LEU A 33 -0.47 0.44 44.24
CA LEU A 33 -1.34 0.45 45.41
C LEU A 33 -1.55 -0.95 46.01
N TYR A 34 -1.69 -1.97 45.15
CA TYR A 34 -1.84 -3.35 45.59
C TYR A 34 -0.60 -3.82 46.37
N HIS A 35 0.61 -3.49 45.90
CA HIS A 35 1.85 -3.83 46.59
C HIS A 35 2.09 -3.00 47.86
N GLU A 36 1.67 -1.72 47.88
CA GLU A 36 1.66 -0.85 49.07
C GLU A 36 0.80 -1.47 50.19
N ILE A 37 -0.39 -1.97 49.85
CA ILE A 37 -1.34 -2.59 50.80
C ILE A 37 -0.91 -4.02 51.19
N ALA A 38 -0.33 -4.77 50.26
CA ALA A 38 0.16 -6.13 50.51
C ALA A 38 1.48 -6.18 51.30
N GLY A 39 2.15 -5.04 51.54
CA GLY A 39 3.41 -4.98 52.28
C GLY A 39 4.62 -5.55 51.53
N ILE A 40 4.51 -5.75 50.22
CA ILE A 40 5.58 -6.26 49.35
C ILE A 40 6.30 -5.05 48.75
N ALA A 41 6.86 -4.20 49.60
CA ALA A 41 7.31 -2.87 49.18
C ALA A 41 8.67 -2.85 48.45
N ASP A 42 9.49 -3.91 48.46
CA ASP A 42 10.89 -3.73 48.02
C ASP A 42 11.60 -4.90 47.32
N GLN A 43 10.93 -5.99 46.93
CA GLN A 43 11.62 -7.09 46.23
C GLN A 43 10.77 -7.74 45.15
N VAL A 44 10.70 -7.09 43.99
CA VAL A 44 10.57 -7.82 42.74
C VAL A 44 11.72 -7.34 41.84
N PRO A 45 12.80 -8.12 41.67
CA PRO A 45 13.78 -7.80 40.63
C PRO A 45 13.00 -7.71 39.32
N GLU A 46 13.25 -6.69 38.50
CA GLU A 46 12.66 -6.55 37.17
C GLU A 46 12.56 -7.94 36.55
N ALA A 47 11.32 -8.40 36.33
CA ALA A 47 11.08 -9.78 35.94
C ALA A 47 11.71 -9.97 34.57
N PHE A 48 12.95 -10.47 34.54
CA PHE A 48 13.69 -10.69 33.30
C PHE A 48 12.84 -11.65 32.46
N PRO A 49 12.32 -11.20 31.30
CA PRO A 49 11.35 -11.96 30.52
C PRO A 49 12.10 -13.07 29.75
N ALA A 50 12.58 -14.06 30.51
CA ALA A 50 13.42 -15.14 30.01
C ALA A 50 12.69 -16.02 29.00
N GLN A 51 11.35 -16.06 29.03
CA GLN A 51 10.55 -16.82 28.07
C GLN A 51 10.40 -16.07 26.75
N ASP A 52 10.09 -14.77 26.80
CA ASP A 52 9.88 -13.95 25.60
C ASP A 52 11.20 -13.70 24.86
N LEU A 53 12.30 -13.49 25.60
CA LEU A 53 13.62 -13.26 25.02
C LEU A 53 14.31 -14.53 24.52
N LYS A 54 13.86 -15.73 24.91
CA LYS A 54 14.39 -17.01 24.41
C LYS A 54 14.06 -17.27 22.95
N ALA A 55 13.01 -16.66 22.41
CA ALA A 55 12.64 -16.77 21.01
C ALA A 55 13.53 -15.91 20.09
N LEU A 56 14.09 -14.82 20.61
CA LEU A 56 14.95 -13.89 19.86
C LEU A 56 16.28 -14.50 19.33
N PRO A 57 17.06 -15.29 20.08
CA PRO A 57 18.28 -15.90 19.53
C PRO A 57 18.00 -16.93 18.43
N ALA A 58 16.78 -17.50 18.39
CA ALA A 58 16.37 -18.43 17.34
C ALA A 58 16.01 -17.71 16.04
N SER A 59 15.61 -16.44 16.10
CA SER A 59 15.27 -15.62 14.92
C SER A 59 16.46 -14.85 14.34
N LEU A 60 17.63 -14.86 14.99
CA LEU A 60 18.84 -14.22 14.47
C LEU A 60 19.44 -15.01 13.29
N PRO A 61 19.79 -14.36 12.17
CA PRO A 61 20.42 -15.01 11.03
C PRO A 61 21.80 -15.56 11.41
N ARG A 62 22.10 -16.80 10.99
CA ARG A 62 23.36 -17.52 11.29
C ARG A 62 24.25 -17.74 10.05
N ALA A 63 24.12 -16.87 9.06
CA ALA A 63 24.74 -17.05 7.75
C ALA A 63 26.26 -16.80 7.77
N THR A 64 26.72 -15.86 8.61
CA THR A 64 28.14 -15.46 8.68
C THR A 64 28.81 -15.92 9.98
N ALA A 65 30.12 -16.18 9.95
CA ALA A 65 30.90 -16.56 11.14
C ALA A 65 30.94 -15.46 12.23
N SER A 66 30.78 -14.18 11.87
CA SER A 66 30.55 -13.07 12.82
C SER A 66 29.18 -13.22 13.51
N GLN A 67 28.13 -13.40 12.73
CA GLN A 67 26.75 -13.57 13.20
C GLN A 67 26.60 -14.79 14.13
N GLN A 68 27.29 -15.90 13.85
CA GLN A 68 27.31 -17.09 14.73
C GLN A 68 28.02 -16.84 16.07
N ARG A 69 29.10 -16.05 16.08
CA ARG A 69 29.81 -15.67 17.32
C ARG A 69 28.94 -14.77 18.18
N LEU A 70 28.25 -13.80 17.57
CA LEU A 70 27.31 -12.92 18.26
C LEU A 70 26.09 -13.65 18.80
N ALA A 71 25.48 -14.55 18.03
CA ALA A 71 24.35 -15.35 18.48
C ALA A 71 24.69 -16.17 19.74
N LYS A 72 25.88 -16.80 19.78
CA LYS A 72 26.36 -17.53 20.97
C LYS A 72 26.55 -16.63 22.18
N ARG A 73 27.11 -15.43 22.00
CA ARG A 73 27.31 -14.47 23.10
C ARG A 73 25.98 -13.93 23.63
N PHE A 74 25.01 -13.71 22.75
CA PHE A 74 23.65 -13.31 23.13
C PHE A 74 22.91 -14.44 23.88
N GLU A 75 23.04 -15.69 23.43
CA GLU A 75 22.50 -16.87 24.16
C GLU A 75 23.13 -17.01 25.56
N GLN A 76 24.43 -16.75 25.71
CA GLN A 76 25.10 -16.76 27.02
C GLN A 76 24.61 -15.64 27.95
N ALA A 77 24.45 -14.42 27.44
CA ALA A 77 23.92 -13.28 28.21
C ALA A 77 22.47 -13.51 28.67
N LEU A 78 21.64 -14.11 27.81
CA LEU A 78 20.27 -14.51 28.15
C LEU A 78 20.24 -15.61 29.23
N GLY A 79 21.21 -16.53 29.22
CA GLY A 79 21.39 -17.55 30.26
C GLY A 79 21.76 -16.96 31.62
N GLY A 80 22.54 -15.87 31.65
CA GLY A 80 22.98 -15.17 32.85
C GLY A 80 21.92 -14.29 33.53
N ARG A 81 20.76 -14.05 32.90
CA ARG A 81 19.67 -13.16 33.37
C ARG A 81 20.13 -11.73 33.71
N ASN A 82 21.15 -11.23 32.99
CA ASN A 82 21.67 -9.88 33.19
C ASN A 82 21.24 -8.98 32.03
N TRP A 83 20.44 -7.94 32.32
CA TRP A 83 19.89 -7.03 31.30
C TRP A 83 20.97 -6.14 30.66
N GLU A 84 22.01 -5.76 31.42
CA GLU A 84 23.11 -4.93 30.92
C GLU A 84 23.94 -5.64 29.83
N GLU A 85 24.18 -6.94 29.99
CA GLU A 85 24.91 -7.75 29.01
C GLU A 85 24.11 -7.97 27.72
N VAL A 86 22.78 -8.11 27.84
CA VAL A 86 21.87 -8.21 26.69
C VAL A 86 21.86 -6.89 25.92
N GLN A 87 21.75 -5.74 26.60
CA GLN A 87 21.81 -4.43 25.96
C GLN A 87 23.16 -4.17 25.28
N ALA A 88 24.27 -4.53 25.92
CA ALA A 88 25.60 -4.42 25.33
C ALA A 88 25.74 -5.29 24.06
N GLY A 89 25.21 -6.52 24.09
CA GLY A 89 25.20 -7.43 22.94
C GLY A 89 24.37 -6.91 21.76
N VAL A 90 23.20 -6.33 22.01
CA VAL A 90 22.36 -5.70 20.96
C VAL A 90 23.03 -4.47 20.38
N ALA A 91 23.66 -3.63 21.21
CA ALA A 91 24.39 -2.45 20.75
C ALA A 91 25.60 -2.82 19.88
N GLU A 92 26.28 -3.93 20.18
CA GLU A 92 27.39 -4.45 19.38
C GLU A 92 26.90 -5.01 18.03
N LEU A 93 25.74 -5.70 18.02
CA LEU A 93 25.08 -6.15 16.78
C LEU A 93 24.64 -4.98 15.89
N ALA A 94 24.07 -3.93 16.48
CA ALA A 94 23.72 -2.72 15.74
C ALA A 94 24.96 -2.03 15.13
N LYS A 95 26.11 -2.06 15.83
CA LYS A 95 27.38 -1.54 15.32
C LYS A 95 27.96 -2.40 14.19
N GLU A 96 27.85 -3.72 14.26
CA GLU A 96 28.29 -4.60 13.16
C GLU A 96 27.41 -4.44 11.91
N ILE A 97 26.09 -4.32 12.07
CA ILE A 97 25.17 -4.03 10.94
C ILE A 97 25.49 -2.66 10.32
N GLY A 98 25.81 -1.66 11.15
CA GLY A 98 26.29 -0.36 10.67
C GLY A 98 27.60 -0.47 9.89
N ARG A 99 28.57 -1.27 10.38
CA ARG A 99 29.84 -1.52 9.67
C ARG A 99 29.67 -2.27 8.35
N GLU A 100 28.74 -3.21 8.25
CA GLU A 100 28.40 -3.88 6.99
C GLU A 100 27.76 -2.93 5.95
N GLN A 101 27.22 -1.79 6.40
CA GLN A 101 26.69 -0.71 5.55
C GLN A 101 27.75 0.34 5.17
N ASP A 102 28.84 0.47 5.94
CA ASP A 102 29.89 1.50 5.79
C ASP A 102 30.97 1.19 4.74
N LEU A 103 30.85 0.11 3.95
CA LEU A 103 31.77 -0.11 2.82
C LEU A 103 31.56 1.02 1.79
N PRO A 104 32.58 1.85 1.47
CA PRO A 104 32.45 3.00 0.58
C PRO A 104 32.42 2.56 -0.89
N TRP A 105 31.34 1.86 -1.25
CA TRP A 105 31.09 1.37 -2.61
C TRP A 105 31.00 2.50 -3.62
N SER A 106 30.51 3.68 -3.21
CA SER A 106 30.45 4.87 -4.07
C SER A 106 31.83 5.31 -4.54
N GLU A 107 32.81 5.40 -3.63
CA GLU A 107 34.18 5.77 -3.95
C GLU A 107 34.87 4.69 -4.79
N LEU A 108 34.68 3.42 -4.43
CA LEU A 108 35.27 2.30 -5.18
C LEU A 108 34.69 2.18 -6.60
N LEU A 109 33.38 2.33 -6.78
CA LEU A 109 32.73 2.31 -8.09
C LEU A 109 33.11 3.54 -8.93
N GLY A 110 33.26 4.71 -8.29
CA GLY A 110 33.77 5.91 -8.94
C GLY A 110 35.18 5.73 -9.48
N GLU A 111 36.10 5.20 -8.66
CA GLU A 111 37.47 4.92 -9.07
C GLU A 111 37.53 3.77 -10.10
N PHE A 112 36.67 2.75 -9.96
CA PHE A 112 36.53 1.68 -10.94
C PHE A 112 36.16 2.23 -12.32
N LEU A 113 35.12 3.07 -12.42
CA LEU A 113 34.68 3.67 -13.69
C LEU A 113 35.78 4.53 -14.30
N ARG A 114 36.43 5.36 -13.47
CA ARG A 114 37.56 6.19 -13.90
C ARG A 114 38.71 5.36 -14.48
N GLN A 115 39.10 4.27 -13.81
CA GLN A 115 40.17 3.40 -14.29
C GLN A 115 39.73 2.49 -15.43
N TRP A 116 38.44 2.21 -15.58
CA TRP A 116 37.88 1.46 -16.70
C TRP A 116 37.97 2.26 -18.01
N GLU A 117 37.54 3.52 -17.98
CA GLU A 117 37.56 4.46 -19.11
C GLU A 117 38.97 5.02 -19.41
N GLY A 118 39.85 5.03 -18.40
CA GLY A 118 41.24 5.47 -18.54
C GLY A 118 42.04 4.61 -19.52
N LYS A 119 42.72 5.27 -20.48
CA LYS A 119 43.70 4.64 -21.38
C LYS A 119 44.98 4.35 -20.60
N GLN A 120 45.16 3.09 -20.22
CA GLN A 120 46.34 2.57 -19.52
C GLN A 120 47.22 1.79 -20.50
N ALA A 121 48.53 1.99 -20.45
CA ALA A 121 49.48 1.31 -21.34
C ALA A 121 49.57 -0.19 -20.97
N GLY A 122 49.18 -1.07 -21.90
CA GLY A 122 49.30 -2.53 -21.73
C GLY A 122 48.03 -3.27 -21.26
N LEU A 123 46.99 -2.55 -20.84
CA LEU A 123 45.69 -3.12 -20.44
C LEU A 123 44.60 -2.83 -21.48
N THR A 124 44.20 -3.84 -22.25
CA THR A 124 43.05 -3.75 -23.15
C THR A 124 41.73 -3.91 -22.41
N VAL A 125 40.64 -3.37 -22.95
CA VAL A 125 39.29 -3.52 -22.38
C VAL A 125 38.90 -5.00 -22.21
N ALA A 126 39.34 -5.86 -23.14
CA ALA A 126 39.13 -7.31 -23.05
C ALA A 126 39.82 -7.94 -21.83
N ARG A 127 41.08 -7.56 -21.53
CA ARG A 127 41.80 -8.06 -20.34
C ARG A 127 41.22 -7.53 -19.03
N LYS A 128 40.77 -6.27 -18.99
CA LYS A 128 40.06 -5.70 -17.83
C LYS A 128 38.76 -6.47 -17.54
N ARG A 129 38.01 -6.78 -18.60
CA ARG A 129 36.78 -7.59 -18.50
C ARG A 129 37.04 -9.00 -17.98
N GLU A 130 38.06 -9.69 -18.52
CA GLU A 130 38.40 -11.04 -18.09
C GLU A 130 38.87 -11.11 -16.63
N ALA A 131 39.64 -10.11 -16.17
CA ALA A 131 40.06 -10.02 -14.77
C ALA A 131 38.88 -9.75 -13.82
N LEU A 132 37.91 -8.91 -14.23
CA LEU A 132 36.67 -8.69 -13.49
C LEU A 132 35.81 -9.96 -13.44
N GLU A 133 35.65 -10.64 -14.58
CA GLU A 133 34.91 -11.92 -14.66
C GLU A 133 35.54 -12.98 -13.76
N ARG A 134 36.89 -13.05 -13.65
CA ARG A 134 37.58 -13.92 -12.68
C ARG A 134 37.27 -13.57 -11.23
N VAL A 135 37.24 -12.28 -10.87
CA VAL A 135 36.90 -11.84 -9.51
C VAL A 135 35.44 -12.17 -9.17
N LEU A 136 34.51 -11.95 -10.11
CA LEU A 136 33.09 -12.25 -9.92
C LEU A 136 32.80 -13.77 -9.91
N ALA A 137 33.48 -14.54 -10.76
CA ALA A 137 33.36 -16.00 -10.80
C ALA A 137 33.95 -16.67 -9.54
N SER A 138 34.88 -16.01 -8.85
CA SER A 138 35.48 -16.52 -7.60
C SER A 138 34.53 -16.51 -6.38
N GLY A 139 33.25 -16.15 -6.57
CA GLY A 139 32.13 -16.61 -5.76
C GLY A 139 32.29 -16.42 -4.26
N THR A 140 32.44 -15.19 -3.78
CA THR A 140 32.44 -14.90 -2.35
C THR A 140 31.03 -14.51 -1.90
N THR A 141 30.40 -15.35 -1.07
CA THR A 141 29.16 -15.02 -0.33
C THR A 141 29.38 -13.88 0.68
N ASN A 142 30.64 -13.48 0.90
CA ASN A 142 31.05 -12.44 1.84
C ASN A 142 31.33 -11.10 1.12
N ARG A 143 30.54 -10.07 1.46
CA ARG A 143 30.56 -8.72 0.87
C ARG A 143 31.90 -8.00 1.06
N GLU A 144 32.57 -8.23 2.20
CA GLU A 144 33.87 -7.60 2.51
C GLU A 144 35.01 -8.16 1.65
N LEU A 145 35.02 -9.47 1.41
CA LEU A 145 36.02 -10.12 0.57
C LEU A 145 35.88 -9.70 -0.90
N LEU A 146 34.65 -9.54 -1.39
CA LEU A 146 34.40 -9.01 -2.73
C LEU A 146 34.89 -7.56 -2.85
N PHE A 147 34.58 -6.72 -1.86
CA PHE A 147 35.04 -5.33 -1.82
C PHE A 147 36.57 -5.24 -1.84
N GLY A 148 37.26 -6.02 -0.99
CA GLY A 148 38.73 -6.04 -0.94
C GLY A 148 39.38 -6.54 -2.24
N ARG A 149 38.80 -7.57 -2.88
CA ARG A 149 39.29 -8.08 -4.18
C ARG A 149 39.08 -7.06 -5.30
N LEU A 150 37.93 -6.41 -5.35
CA LEU A 150 37.67 -5.33 -6.33
C LEU A 150 38.59 -4.13 -6.09
N GLN A 151 38.85 -3.77 -4.84
CA GLN A 151 39.79 -2.70 -4.51
C GLN A 151 41.20 -3.04 -4.98
N GLY A 152 41.65 -4.28 -4.76
CA GLY A 152 42.94 -4.77 -5.27
C GLY A 152 43.03 -4.76 -6.79
N LEU A 153 41.94 -5.13 -7.48
CA LEU A 153 41.85 -5.09 -8.94
C LEU A 153 41.98 -3.66 -9.46
N VAL A 154 41.21 -2.71 -8.91
CA VAL A 154 41.28 -1.29 -9.30
C VAL A 154 42.68 -0.71 -9.03
N LYS A 155 43.29 -1.09 -7.91
CA LYS A 155 44.67 -0.70 -7.58
C LYS A 155 45.69 -1.26 -8.59
N SER A 156 45.52 -2.51 -9.03
CA SER A 156 46.38 -3.13 -10.04
C SER A 156 46.31 -2.41 -11.39
N TRP A 157 45.12 -1.93 -11.78
CA TRP A 157 44.92 -1.12 -12.97
C TRP A 157 45.58 0.25 -12.83
N SER A 158 45.48 0.88 -11.65
CA SER A 158 46.10 2.19 -11.39
C SER A 158 47.63 2.16 -11.39
N LEU A 159 48.23 1.03 -11.00
CA LEU A 159 49.69 0.88 -10.88
C LEU A 159 50.36 0.38 -12.17
N ASN A 160 49.60 0.04 -13.23
CA ASN A 160 50.11 -0.61 -14.44
C ASN A 160 51.03 -1.80 -14.14
N ALA A 161 50.81 -2.50 -13.03
CA ALA A 161 51.60 -3.67 -12.68
C ALA A 161 51.20 -4.81 -13.63
N PRO A 162 52.15 -5.49 -14.28
CA PRO A 162 51.82 -6.72 -14.99
C PRO A 162 51.19 -7.65 -13.97
N VAL A 163 50.04 -8.25 -14.32
CA VAL A 163 49.46 -9.36 -13.57
C VAL A 163 50.44 -10.52 -13.66
N ALA A 164 51.45 -10.51 -12.79
CA ALA A 164 52.24 -11.67 -12.48
C ALA A 164 51.37 -12.54 -11.56
N ASP A 165 51.25 -13.81 -11.93
CA ASP A 165 50.68 -14.87 -11.12
C ASP A 165 51.23 -14.80 -9.70
N GLU A 166 50.44 -14.30 -8.74
CA GLU A 166 50.47 -14.62 -7.31
C GLU A 166 49.58 -13.62 -6.56
N ILE A 167 48.30 -13.98 -6.41
CA ILE A 167 47.54 -13.58 -5.24
C ILE A 167 47.83 -14.68 -4.20
N PRO A 168 48.28 -14.37 -2.97
CA PRO A 168 48.61 -15.40 -1.99
C PRO A 168 47.36 -16.23 -1.66
N LEU A 169 47.32 -17.46 -2.19
CA LEU A 169 46.34 -18.47 -1.80
C LEU A 169 46.77 -19.05 -0.45
N VAL A 170 45.96 -18.82 0.57
CA VAL A 170 45.92 -19.70 1.74
C VAL A 170 45.16 -20.95 1.30
N GLU A 171 45.89 -22.02 1.03
CA GLU A 171 45.34 -23.34 0.70
C GLU A 171 44.66 -23.98 1.93
N PRO A 172 43.71 -24.90 1.70
CA PRO A 172 44.09 -26.29 1.93
C PRO A 172 43.72 -27.24 0.78
N GLU A 173 44.74 -28.01 0.41
CA GLU A 173 44.75 -29.41 -0.04
C GLU A 173 43.81 -29.84 -1.19
N THR A 174 44.44 -30.03 -2.36
CA THR A 174 43.89 -30.73 -3.52
C THR A 174 44.31 -32.20 -3.51
N LEU A 175 43.35 -33.10 -3.74
CA LEU A 175 43.58 -34.49 -4.16
C LEU A 175 43.70 -34.51 -5.69
N ALA A 176 44.82 -35.05 -6.15
CA ALA A 176 45.21 -35.16 -7.54
C ALA A 176 44.49 -36.28 -8.32
N ALA A 177 44.31 -36.07 -9.63
CA ALA A 177 44.28 -37.14 -10.63
C ALA A 177 44.83 -36.64 -11.98
N PRO A 178 45.59 -37.45 -12.73
CA PRO A 178 46.46 -36.96 -13.80
C PRO A 178 45.86 -37.09 -15.21
N SER A 179 46.38 -36.26 -16.12
CA SER A 179 46.25 -36.35 -17.57
C SER A 179 47.31 -37.30 -18.14
N SER A 180 46.94 -38.09 -19.16
CA SER A 180 47.87 -38.77 -20.05
C SER A 180 47.55 -38.33 -21.48
N ALA A 181 48.57 -37.82 -22.16
CA ALA A 181 48.53 -37.45 -23.56
C ALA A 181 49.13 -38.53 -24.47
N ALA A 182 48.48 -38.69 -25.62
CA ALA A 182 49.02 -38.96 -26.96
C ALA A 182 49.73 -40.28 -27.28
N VAL A 183 49.26 -40.98 -28.34
CA VAL A 183 50.09 -41.49 -29.45
C VAL A 183 49.27 -41.61 -30.77
N MET A 184 49.68 -40.81 -31.76
CA MET A 184 49.84 -40.99 -33.22
C MET A 184 48.79 -41.62 -34.17
N ALA A 185 48.40 -40.77 -35.15
CA ALA A 185 48.56 -40.85 -36.61
C ALA A 185 48.35 -42.18 -37.40
N ALA A 186 47.41 -42.14 -38.35
CA ALA A 186 47.54 -42.78 -39.66
C ALA A 186 46.82 -41.93 -40.73
N GLU A 187 47.52 -41.70 -41.84
CA GLU A 187 47.10 -40.94 -43.01
C GLU A 187 46.05 -41.67 -43.86
N GLY A 188 45.19 -40.90 -44.53
CA GLY A 188 44.30 -41.38 -45.58
C GLY A 188 43.56 -40.20 -46.21
N GLY A 189 44.11 -39.67 -47.30
CA GLY A 189 43.55 -38.53 -48.00
C GLY A 189 42.17 -38.80 -48.60
N ALA A 190 41.26 -37.85 -48.40
CA ALA A 190 40.15 -37.56 -49.31
C ALA A 190 39.78 -36.08 -49.16
N THR A 191 39.68 -35.41 -50.30
CA THR A 191 39.22 -34.04 -50.53
C THR A 191 38.00 -33.63 -49.68
N PRO A 192 37.88 -32.36 -49.24
CA PRO A 192 36.68 -31.89 -48.56
C PRO A 192 35.52 -31.87 -49.55
N SER A 193 34.56 -32.77 -49.35
CA SER A 193 33.23 -32.64 -49.94
C SER A 193 32.57 -31.40 -49.33
N ALA A 194 32.50 -30.33 -50.11
CA ALA A 194 31.62 -29.20 -49.85
C ALA A 194 30.17 -29.68 -50.08
N GLY A 195 29.45 -30.04 -49.01
CA GLY A 195 28.10 -30.60 -49.17
C GLY A 195 27.15 -30.57 -47.97
N THR A 196 27.59 -30.33 -46.73
CA THR A 196 26.72 -30.54 -45.55
C THR A 196 26.61 -29.36 -44.57
N THR A 197 27.21 -28.19 -44.85
CA THR A 197 27.06 -27.01 -43.98
C THR A 197 25.83 -26.15 -44.27
N SER A 198 25.03 -26.48 -45.29
CA SER A 198 23.89 -25.65 -45.73
C SER A 198 22.58 -25.96 -45.02
N GLU A 199 22.41 -27.15 -44.46
CA GLU A 199 21.16 -27.59 -43.82
C GLU A 199 20.85 -26.82 -42.52
N PRO A 200 21.74 -26.75 -41.51
CA PRO A 200 21.43 -26.02 -40.26
C PRO A 200 21.27 -24.51 -40.49
N ALA A 201 21.95 -23.95 -41.51
CA ALA A 201 21.83 -22.54 -41.87
C ALA A 201 20.51 -22.23 -42.60
N ALA A 202 19.90 -23.22 -43.27
CA ALA A 202 18.57 -23.08 -43.86
C ALA A 202 17.47 -23.14 -42.79
N GLU A 203 17.57 -24.10 -41.87
CA GLU A 203 16.63 -24.24 -40.74
C GLU A 203 16.64 -23.00 -39.82
N LEU A 204 17.81 -22.47 -39.48
CA LEU A 204 17.92 -21.23 -38.69
C LEU A 204 17.32 -20.02 -39.39
N ARG A 205 17.40 -19.94 -40.73
CA ARG A 205 16.76 -18.87 -41.50
C ARG A 205 15.25 -18.99 -41.52
N GLU A 206 14.74 -20.21 -41.64
CA GLU A 206 13.30 -20.46 -41.59
C GLU A 206 12.73 -20.14 -40.21
N LEU A 207 13.42 -20.54 -39.14
CA LEU A 207 13.05 -20.18 -37.76
C LEU A 207 13.06 -18.66 -37.55
N PHE A 208 14.09 -17.97 -38.01
CA PHE A 208 14.16 -16.51 -37.89
C PHE A 208 13.06 -15.79 -38.69
N ALA A 209 12.80 -16.23 -39.93
CA ALA A 209 11.70 -15.72 -40.74
C ALA A 209 10.34 -15.98 -40.08
N TYR A 210 10.14 -17.15 -39.47
CA TYR A 210 8.94 -17.47 -38.72
C TYR A 210 8.75 -16.57 -37.50
N THR A 211 9.82 -16.24 -36.76
CA THR A 211 9.73 -15.31 -35.63
C THR A 211 9.31 -13.90 -36.06
N LEU A 212 9.85 -13.40 -37.17
CA LEU A 212 9.46 -12.10 -37.74
C LEU A 212 8.01 -12.09 -38.22
N GLU A 213 7.59 -13.15 -38.93
CA GLU A 213 6.27 -13.20 -39.55
C GLU A 213 5.14 -13.53 -38.56
N ALA A 214 5.33 -14.47 -37.63
CA ALA A 214 4.26 -14.94 -36.74
C ALA A 214 4.27 -14.24 -35.37
N VAL A 215 5.45 -14.03 -34.77
CA VAL A 215 5.56 -13.51 -33.39
C VAL A 215 5.61 -11.98 -33.36
N ILE A 216 6.42 -11.36 -34.23
CA ILE A 216 6.56 -9.91 -34.24
C ILE A 216 5.32 -9.22 -34.86
N THR A 217 4.79 -9.77 -35.96
CA THR A 217 3.57 -9.23 -36.59
C THR A 217 2.34 -9.25 -35.66
N THR A 218 2.22 -10.24 -34.77
CA THR A 218 1.08 -10.33 -33.83
C THR A 218 1.14 -9.28 -32.71
N GLN A 219 2.34 -8.78 -32.37
CA GLN A 219 2.53 -7.71 -31.37
C GLN A 219 2.39 -6.28 -31.95
N LEU A 220 2.34 -6.17 -33.28
CA LEU A 220 2.26 -4.93 -34.05
C LEU A 220 0.84 -4.65 -34.58
N GLY A 221 -0.20 -5.18 -33.92
CA GLY A 221 -1.59 -5.05 -34.39
C GLY A 221 -2.07 -3.61 -34.60
N ASP A 222 -1.52 -2.65 -33.84
CA ASP A 222 -1.90 -1.23 -33.93
C ASP A 222 -1.14 -0.45 -35.02
N GLU A 223 -0.08 -1.02 -35.62
CA GLU A 223 0.76 -0.34 -36.63
C GLU A 223 0.96 -1.22 -37.89
N PRO A 224 0.06 -1.10 -38.89
CA PRO A 224 0.05 -1.98 -40.06
C PRO A 224 1.28 -1.81 -40.96
N GLU A 225 1.91 -0.63 -40.96
CA GLU A 225 3.10 -0.34 -41.78
C GLU A 225 4.34 -1.11 -41.29
N LEU A 226 4.58 -1.14 -39.98
CA LEU A 226 5.67 -1.91 -39.37
C LEU A 226 5.41 -3.42 -39.45
N ALA A 227 4.15 -3.85 -39.37
CA ALA A 227 3.76 -5.23 -39.62
C ALA A 227 4.03 -5.64 -41.08
N ALA A 228 3.84 -4.75 -42.06
CA ALA A 228 4.22 -4.99 -43.45
C ALA A 228 5.74 -5.05 -43.64
N GLU A 229 6.49 -4.16 -42.98
CA GLU A 229 7.97 -4.17 -42.98
C GLU A 229 8.54 -5.46 -42.36
N ALA A 230 7.93 -5.98 -41.29
CA ALA A 230 8.30 -7.26 -40.68
C ALA A 230 8.11 -8.46 -41.63
N ARG A 231 6.99 -8.49 -42.38
CA ARG A 231 6.73 -9.53 -43.40
C ARG A 231 7.69 -9.44 -44.58
N ASP A 232 8.01 -8.24 -45.03
CA ASP A 232 8.98 -8.01 -46.10
C ASP A 232 10.40 -8.42 -45.66
N LEU A 233 10.79 -8.14 -44.40
CA LEU A 233 12.03 -8.63 -43.81
C LEU A 233 12.06 -10.16 -43.69
N ALA A 234 10.95 -10.81 -43.29
CA ALA A 234 10.84 -12.26 -43.27
C ALA A 234 11.02 -12.88 -44.67
N HIS A 235 10.42 -12.27 -45.69
CA HIS A 235 10.62 -12.68 -47.09
C HIS A 235 12.07 -12.47 -47.56
N LYS A 236 12.70 -11.35 -47.20
CA LYS A 236 14.12 -11.07 -47.49
C LYS A 236 15.06 -12.06 -46.79
N VAL A 237 14.77 -12.48 -45.56
CA VAL A 237 15.52 -13.53 -44.84
C VAL A 237 15.46 -14.86 -45.59
N ARG A 238 14.29 -15.23 -46.15
CA ARG A 238 14.11 -16.49 -46.91
C ARG A 238 14.82 -16.48 -48.27
N THR A 239 14.91 -15.33 -48.92
CA THR A 239 15.42 -15.20 -50.31
C THR A 239 16.90 -14.83 -50.40
N THR A 240 17.52 -14.35 -49.32
CA THR A 240 18.90 -13.87 -49.34
C THR A 240 19.92 -15.02 -49.20
N MET A 241 20.67 -15.27 -50.28
CA MET A 241 21.70 -16.33 -50.35
C MET A 241 23.14 -15.80 -50.54
N SER A 242 23.31 -14.49 -50.76
CA SER A 242 24.61 -13.85 -51.04
C SER A 242 25.15 -13.07 -49.84
N ARG A 243 26.48 -13.08 -49.65
CA ARG A 243 27.16 -12.39 -48.53
C ARG A 243 26.96 -10.87 -48.56
N ALA A 244 26.96 -10.24 -49.74
CA ALA A 244 26.70 -8.81 -49.87
C ALA A 244 25.23 -8.44 -49.57
N ALA A 245 24.30 -9.33 -49.92
CA ALA A 245 22.89 -9.15 -49.61
C ALA A 245 22.59 -9.39 -48.11
N MET A 246 23.41 -10.19 -47.42
CA MET A 246 23.33 -10.36 -45.96
C MET A 246 23.69 -9.09 -45.18
N ASP A 247 24.69 -8.32 -45.63
CA ASP A 247 25.04 -7.04 -44.99
C ASP A 247 23.91 -6.00 -45.16
N GLY A 248 23.24 -6.01 -46.32
CA GLY A 248 22.04 -5.21 -46.58
C GLY A 248 20.87 -5.62 -45.67
N LEU A 249 20.65 -6.92 -45.47
CA LEU A 249 19.62 -7.44 -44.57
C LEU A 249 19.91 -7.09 -43.11
N LEU A 250 21.16 -7.19 -42.66
CA LEU A 250 21.57 -6.77 -41.31
C LEU A 250 21.28 -5.28 -41.08
N THR A 251 21.54 -4.43 -42.08
CA THR A 251 21.26 -2.99 -42.01
C THR A 251 19.75 -2.73 -41.92
N ALA A 252 18.95 -3.46 -42.69
CA ALA A 252 17.49 -3.36 -42.65
C ALA A 252 16.91 -3.84 -41.30
N ILE A 253 17.41 -4.95 -40.75
CA ILE A 253 17.03 -5.44 -39.42
C ILE A 253 17.41 -4.44 -38.33
N LYS A 254 18.59 -3.82 -38.38
CA LYS A 254 19.00 -2.77 -37.42
C LYS A 254 18.07 -1.56 -37.47
N ARG A 255 17.67 -1.11 -38.67
CA ARG A 255 16.72 -0.01 -38.84
C ARG A 255 15.34 -0.36 -38.28
N PHE A 256 14.87 -1.58 -38.54
CA PHE A 256 13.61 -2.08 -38.02
C PHE A 256 13.64 -2.22 -36.49
N ALA A 257 14.73 -2.75 -35.93
CA ALA A 257 14.93 -2.85 -34.49
C ALA A 257 14.92 -1.47 -33.81
N PHE A 258 15.56 -0.46 -34.41
CA PHE A 258 15.53 0.91 -33.91
C PHE A 258 14.12 1.52 -33.93
N ARG A 259 13.34 1.28 -35.00
CA ARG A 259 11.94 1.71 -35.06
C ARG A 259 11.05 1.02 -34.03
N LEU A 260 11.29 -0.28 -33.80
CA LEU A 260 10.60 -1.04 -32.75
C LEU A 260 10.93 -0.52 -31.36
N ASP A 261 12.17 -0.10 -31.12
CA ASP A 261 12.62 0.45 -29.83
C ASP A 261 11.92 1.78 -29.54
N ILE A 262 11.89 2.70 -30.52
CA ILE A 262 11.13 3.96 -30.42
C ILE A 262 9.65 3.70 -30.12
N LEU A 263 9.03 2.76 -30.84
CA LEU A 263 7.63 2.43 -30.63
C LEU A 263 7.37 1.78 -29.25
N ALA A 264 8.32 0.99 -28.74
CA ALA A 264 8.24 0.43 -27.40
C ALA A 264 8.38 1.52 -26.32
N GLU A 265 9.26 2.50 -26.54
CA GLU A 265 9.44 3.69 -25.70
C GLU A 265 8.17 4.56 -25.70
N ASP A 266 7.64 4.92 -26.88
CA ASP A 266 6.39 5.68 -27.04
C ASP A 266 5.21 4.99 -26.34
N ARG A 267 5.09 3.66 -26.48
CA ARG A 267 4.06 2.87 -25.77
C ARG A 267 4.27 2.89 -24.25
N GLY A 268 5.52 2.87 -23.80
CA GLY A 268 5.89 3.01 -22.40
C GLY A 268 5.49 4.37 -21.84
N GLU A 269 5.83 5.44 -22.55
CA GLU A 269 5.48 6.83 -22.21
C GLU A 269 3.97 7.04 -22.19
N LEU A 270 3.25 6.56 -23.21
CA LEU A 270 1.79 6.67 -23.29
C LEU A 270 1.13 5.93 -22.12
N ARG A 271 1.60 4.72 -21.79
CA ARG A 271 1.11 3.97 -20.63
C ARG A 271 1.38 4.70 -19.33
N ALA A 272 2.56 5.28 -19.16
CA ALA A 272 2.91 6.09 -17.98
C ALA A 272 2.06 7.36 -17.90
N GLY A 273 1.82 8.04 -19.03
CA GLY A 273 0.96 9.21 -19.12
C GLY A 273 -0.49 8.92 -18.76
N LEU A 274 -1.07 7.83 -19.28
CA LEU A 274 -2.42 7.38 -18.91
C LEU A 274 -2.52 7.01 -17.43
N LEU A 275 -1.49 6.35 -16.89
CA LEU A 275 -1.39 6.03 -15.46
C LEU A 275 -1.38 7.28 -14.60
N ASN A 276 -0.59 8.29 -14.98
CA ASN A 276 -0.53 9.57 -14.27
C ASN A 276 -1.87 10.31 -14.34
N LEU A 277 -2.52 10.32 -15.51
CA LEU A 277 -3.83 10.94 -15.68
C LEU A 277 -4.90 10.24 -14.82
N LEU A 278 -4.86 8.91 -14.75
CA LEU A 278 -5.73 8.13 -13.86
C LEU A 278 -5.45 8.45 -12.38
N GLN A 279 -4.19 8.55 -11.96
CA GLN A 279 -3.83 8.93 -10.59
C GLN A 279 -4.30 10.34 -10.24
N LEU A 280 -4.17 11.31 -11.15
CA LEU A 280 -4.69 12.67 -11.00
C LEU A 280 -6.21 12.69 -10.86
N LEU A 281 -6.93 11.90 -11.66
CA LEU A 281 -8.39 11.76 -11.52
C LEU A 281 -8.79 11.16 -10.17
N ILE A 282 -8.09 10.12 -9.72
CA ILE A 282 -8.34 9.48 -8.42
C ILE A 282 -8.05 10.47 -7.28
N GLN A 283 -6.96 11.23 -7.38
CA GLN A 283 -6.62 12.27 -6.40
C GLN A 283 -7.69 13.36 -6.34
N ASN A 284 -8.16 13.85 -7.50
CA ASN A 284 -9.21 14.86 -7.56
C ASN A 284 -10.51 14.37 -6.91
N VAL A 285 -10.90 13.12 -7.17
CA VAL A 285 -12.08 12.51 -6.52
C VAL A 285 -11.86 12.34 -5.02
N GLY A 286 -10.65 12.01 -4.58
CA GLY A 286 -10.29 11.92 -3.17
C GLY A 286 -10.39 13.26 -2.43
N GLU A 287 -9.96 14.34 -3.06
CA GLU A 287 -10.09 15.70 -2.50
C GLU A 287 -11.55 16.18 -2.47
N LEU A 288 -12.39 15.72 -3.39
CA LEU A 288 -13.81 16.09 -3.40
C LEU A 288 -14.62 15.41 -2.28
N VAL A 289 -14.09 14.36 -1.65
CA VAL A 289 -14.76 13.57 -0.61
C VAL A 289 -14.04 13.76 0.72
N VAL A 290 -14.21 14.94 1.30
CA VAL A 290 -13.45 15.36 2.50
C VAL A 290 -13.95 14.72 3.79
N GLU A 291 -15.21 14.27 3.86
CA GLU A 291 -15.85 13.88 5.14
C GLU A 291 -16.05 12.37 5.33
N ASP A 292 -15.94 11.56 4.27
CA ASP A 292 -16.29 10.14 4.33
C ASP A 292 -15.04 9.25 4.33
N HIS A 293 -14.68 8.75 5.52
CA HIS A 293 -13.50 7.91 5.75
C HIS A 293 -13.52 6.62 4.92
N TRP A 294 -14.70 6.10 4.57
CA TRP A 294 -14.82 4.91 3.73
C TRP A 294 -14.44 5.18 2.27
N LEU A 295 -14.94 6.28 1.71
CA LEU A 295 -14.61 6.70 0.34
C LEU A 295 -13.12 6.98 0.20
N LYS A 296 -12.53 7.66 1.19
CA LYS A 296 -11.08 7.91 1.24
C LYS A 296 -10.28 6.61 1.23
N GLY A 297 -10.65 5.64 2.08
CA GLY A 297 -10.01 4.32 2.12
C GLY A 297 -10.12 3.54 0.81
N GLN A 298 -11.26 3.57 0.11
CA GLN A 298 -11.39 2.91 -1.20
C GLN A 298 -10.55 3.58 -2.28
N ILE A 299 -10.48 4.92 -2.27
CA ILE A 299 -9.67 5.71 -3.21
C ILE A 299 -8.17 5.43 -2.96
N ASP A 300 -7.76 5.32 -1.70
CA ASP A 300 -6.40 4.93 -1.33
C ASP A 300 -6.04 3.53 -1.84
N ILE A 301 -6.94 2.55 -1.70
CA ILE A 301 -6.72 1.20 -2.23
C ILE A 301 -6.64 1.21 -3.77
N VAL A 302 -7.48 1.97 -4.46
CA VAL A 302 -7.40 2.08 -5.93
C VAL A 302 -6.08 2.74 -6.33
N ARG A 303 -5.62 3.77 -5.60
CA ARG A 303 -4.31 4.38 -5.81
C ARG A 303 -3.18 3.36 -5.66
N ASP A 304 -3.22 2.54 -4.61
CA ASP A 304 -2.19 1.52 -4.36
C ASP A 304 -2.17 0.43 -5.44
N ILE A 305 -3.36 0.02 -5.93
CA ILE A 305 -3.50 -0.94 -7.04
C ILE A 305 -2.92 -0.37 -8.34
N VAL A 306 -3.10 0.93 -8.60
CA VAL A 306 -2.63 1.62 -9.80
C VAL A 306 -1.13 1.97 -9.70
N ALA A 307 -0.56 2.08 -8.50
CA ALA A 307 0.86 2.32 -8.27
C ALA A 307 1.75 1.09 -8.54
N GLN A 308 1.18 -0.12 -8.51
CA GLN A 308 1.89 -1.37 -8.80
C GLN A 308 1.92 -1.68 -10.31
N PRO A 309 2.83 -2.56 -10.80
CA PRO A 309 2.86 -2.97 -12.19
C PRO A 309 1.49 -3.50 -12.64
N LEU A 310 0.82 -2.77 -13.54
CA LEU A 310 -0.55 -3.11 -13.92
C LEU A 310 -0.61 -4.51 -14.54
N SER A 311 -1.49 -5.32 -13.96
CA SER A 311 -1.92 -6.61 -14.50
C SER A 311 -3.41 -6.54 -14.82
N LEU A 312 -3.90 -7.40 -15.71
CA LEU A 312 -5.34 -7.46 -16.03
C LEU A 312 -6.20 -7.70 -14.77
N ARG A 313 -5.64 -8.40 -13.76
CA ARG A 313 -6.29 -8.61 -12.46
C ARG A 313 -6.38 -7.31 -11.67
N SER A 314 -5.27 -6.57 -11.55
CA SER A 314 -5.26 -5.31 -10.79
C SER A 314 -6.17 -4.26 -11.42
N ILE A 315 -6.25 -4.21 -12.76
CA ILE A 315 -7.21 -3.33 -13.47
C ILE A 315 -8.66 -3.74 -13.16
N GLY A 316 -9.00 -5.03 -13.23
CA GLY A 316 -10.35 -5.50 -12.89
C GLY A 316 -10.73 -5.25 -11.43
N ASP A 317 -9.78 -5.38 -10.51
CA ASP A 317 -9.98 -5.09 -9.09
C ASP A 317 -10.17 -3.57 -8.86
N ALA A 318 -9.39 -2.71 -9.53
CA ALA A 318 -9.58 -1.26 -9.52
C ALA A 318 -10.93 -0.84 -10.11
N GLU A 319 -11.35 -1.44 -11.23
CA GLU A 319 -12.63 -1.16 -11.88
C GLU A 319 -13.81 -1.50 -10.96
N SER A 320 -13.77 -2.67 -10.31
CA SER A 320 -14.83 -3.07 -9.37
C SER A 320 -14.95 -2.09 -8.20
N ARG A 321 -13.81 -1.64 -7.65
CA ARG A 321 -13.79 -0.66 -6.54
C ARG A 321 -14.30 0.71 -6.98
N LEU A 322 -13.91 1.17 -8.17
CA LEU A 322 -14.42 2.42 -8.73
C LEU A 322 -15.94 2.36 -8.93
N ARG A 323 -16.51 1.24 -9.39
CA ARG A 323 -17.96 1.09 -9.48
C ARG A 323 -18.65 1.19 -8.11
N GLU A 324 -18.07 0.60 -7.08
CA GLU A 324 -18.60 0.70 -5.70
C GLU A 324 -18.56 2.15 -5.20
N VAL A 325 -17.45 2.86 -5.44
CA VAL A 325 -17.29 4.29 -5.13
C VAL A 325 -18.34 5.14 -5.86
N ILE A 326 -18.52 4.93 -7.17
CA ILE A 326 -19.51 5.63 -7.98
C ILE A 326 -20.93 5.41 -7.47
N PHE A 327 -21.27 4.16 -7.14
CA PHE A 327 -22.59 3.82 -6.59
C PHE A 327 -22.87 4.55 -5.27
N LYS A 328 -21.88 4.59 -4.37
CA LYS A 328 -21.98 5.29 -3.08
C LYS A 328 -22.07 6.80 -3.23
N GLN A 329 -21.26 7.41 -4.10
CA GLN A 329 -21.41 8.82 -4.44
C GLN A 329 -22.81 9.14 -4.98
N SER A 330 -23.37 8.29 -5.83
CA SER A 330 -24.72 8.48 -6.36
C SER A 330 -25.77 8.45 -5.25
N GLN A 331 -25.64 7.52 -4.30
CA GLN A 331 -26.57 7.39 -3.17
C GLN A 331 -26.49 8.61 -2.25
N LEU A 332 -25.28 9.05 -1.88
CA LEU A 332 -25.05 10.24 -1.06
C LEU A 332 -25.58 11.51 -1.74
N LYS A 333 -25.33 11.66 -3.04
CA LYS A 333 -25.84 12.79 -3.83
C LYS A 333 -27.37 12.81 -3.83
N HIS A 334 -28.01 11.64 -3.94
CA HIS A 334 -29.46 11.55 -3.91
C HIS A 334 -30.03 11.96 -2.54
N SER A 335 -29.49 11.41 -1.45
CA SER A 335 -29.94 11.75 -0.09
C SER A 335 -29.72 13.22 0.26
N LEU A 336 -28.59 13.81 -0.18
CA LEU A 336 -28.32 15.23 0.02
C LEU A 336 -29.33 16.09 -0.75
N ASN A 337 -29.62 15.72 -2.00
CA ASN A 337 -30.58 16.47 -2.81
C ASN A 337 -32.02 16.36 -2.26
N GLU A 338 -32.39 15.19 -1.74
CA GLU A 338 -33.67 14.95 -1.05
C GLU A 338 -33.78 15.78 0.24
N ALA A 339 -32.74 15.78 1.08
CA ALA A 339 -32.68 16.61 2.29
C ALA A 339 -32.76 18.11 1.96
N LYS A 340 -32.06 18.56 0.90
CA LYS A 340 -32.11 19.95 0.43
C LYS A 340 -33.51 20.34 -0.04
N GLU A 341 -34.20 19.45 -0.74
CA GLU A 341 -35.55 19.72 -1.23
C GLU A 341 -36.58 19.74 -0.09
N ALA A 342 -36.46 18.81 0.87
CA ALA A 342 -37.25 18.83 2.10
C ALA A 342 -37.06 20.13 2.89
N LEU A 343 -35.82 20.60 3.02
CA LEU A 343 -35.50 21.85 3.71
C LEU A 343 -36.13 23.07 2.99
N LYS A 344 -36.06 23.12 1.65
CA LYS A 344 -36.71 24.19 0.88
C LYS A 344 -38.22 24.21 1.06
N GLN A 345 -38.88 23.05 0.96
CA GLN A 345 -40.33 22.95 1.15
C GLN A 345 -40.75 23.41 2.54
N MET A 346 -39.98 23.04 3.57
CA MET A 346 -40.21 23.46 4.94
C MET A 346 -40.00 24.97 5.12
N LEU A 347 -38.95 25.54 4.53
CA LEU A 347 -38.65 26.97 4.63
C LEU A 347 -39.72 27.81 3.90
N ALA A 348 -40.22 27.34 2.76
CA ALA A 348 -41.35 27.94 2.07
C ALA A 348 -42.61 27.94 2.95
N GLY A 349 -42.97 26.78 3.53
CA GLY A 349 -44.11 26.69 4.43
C GLY A 349 -43.97 27.58 5.67
N PHE A 350 -42.76 27.71 6.23
CA PHE A 350 -42.50 28.61 7.35
C PHE A 350 -42.71 30.09 6.98
N VAL A 351 -42.26 30.51 5.79
CA VAL A 351 -42.46 31.89 5.30
C VAL A 351 -43.94 32.18 5.09
N ASP A 352 -44.69 31.26 4.50
CA ASP A 352 -46.14 31.41 4.30
C ASP A 352 -46.87 31.55 5.65
N HIS A 353 -46.50 30.73 6.65
CA HIS A 353 -47.07 30.83 7.99
C HIS A 353 -46.68 32.12 8.73
N LEU A 354 -45.47 32.63 8.51
CA LEU A 354 -45.03 33.91 9.10
C LEU A 354 -45.81 35.08 8.49
N ALA A 355 -46.10 35.04 7.18
CA ALA A 355 -46.92 36.03 6.50
C ALA A 355 -48.36 36.02 7.04
N GLU A 356 -49.00 34.84 7.15
CA GLU A 356 -50.36 34.71 7.71
C GLU A 356 -50.44 35.16 9.19
N PHE A 357 -49.40 34.89 9.97
CA PHE A 357 -49.30 35.37 11.35
C PHE A 357 -49.12 36.90 11.42
N ALA A 358 -48.33 37.50 10.52
CA ALA A 358 -48.14 38.94 10.45
C ALA A 358 -49.43 39.67 10.04
N ASP A 359 -50.14 39.17 9.02
CA ASP A 359 -51.41 39.74 8.56
C ASP A 359 -52.48 39.68 9.67
N SER A 360 -52.65 38.53 10.32
CA SER A 360 -53.62 38.40 11.42
C SER A 360 -53.28 39.23 12.66
N THR A 361 -51.99 39.48 12.92
CA THR A 361 -51.56 40.40 13.98
C THR A 361 -51.78 41.87 13.60
N SER A 362 -51.63 42.22 12.33
CA SER A 362 -51.94 43.57 11.81
C SER A 362 -53.43 43.86 11.90
N ASP A 363 -54.29 42.94 11.43
CA ASP A 363 -55.75 43.06 11.52
C ASP A 363 -56.22 43.22 12.97
N TYR A 364 -55.59 42.51 13.90
CA TYR A 364 -55.84 42.68 15.33
C TYR A 364 -55.47 44.09 15.82
N HIS A 365 -54.31 44.62 15.41
CA HIS A 365 -53.88 45.97 15.80
C HIS A 365 -54.85 47.03 15.29
N ASP A 366 -55.26 46.93 14.02
CA ASP A 366 -56.22 47.84 13.39
C ASP A 366 -57.57 47.84 14.15
N LYS A 367 -58.09 46.65 14.48
CA LYS A 367 -59.35 46.53 15.24
C LYS A 367 -59.24 47.04 16.67
N ILE A 368 -58.10 46.84 17.33
CA ILE A 368 -57.83 47.38 18.67
C ILE A 368 -57.75 48.91 18.63
N GLU A 369 -57.14 49.49 17.60
CA GLU A 369 -57.10 50.94 17.40
C GLU A 369 -58.51 51.51 17.21
N VAL A 370 -59.36 50.87 16.40
CA VAL A 370 -60.77 51.23 16.23
C VAL A 370 -61.55 51.10 17.56
N CYS A 371 -61.29 50.05 18.34
CA CYS A 371 -61.89 49.88 19.66
C CYS A 371 -61.43 50.97 20.64
N ALA A 372 -60.15 51.34 20.63
CA ALA A 372 -59.60 52.41 21.46
C ALA A 372 -60.19 53.77 21.10
N ASP A 373 -60.36 54.07 19.81
CA ASP A 373 -61.03 55.29 19.34
C ASP A 373 -62.52 55.32 19.75
N ARG A 374 -63.23 54.19 19.63
CA ARG A 374 -64.62 54.06 20.10
C ARG A 374 -64.76 54.23 21.61
N ILE A 375 -63.83 53.69 22.41
CA ILE A 375 -63.79 53.90 23.86
C ILE A 375 -63.59 55.38 24.19
N SER A 376 -62.72 56.08 23.44
CA SER A 376 -62.46 57.51 23.68
C SER A 376 -63.64 58.43 23.36
N LYS A 377 -64.54 57.98 22.47
CA LYS A 377 -65.73 58.72 22.01
C LYS A 377 -67.04 58.25 22.66
N ALA A 378 -66.99 57.24 23.54
CA ALA A 378 -68.18 56.67 24.15
C ALA A 378 -68.76 57.61 25.22
N GLU A 379 -70.08 57.87 25.14
CA GLU A 379 -70.81 58.73 26.09
C GLU A 379 -71.65 57.91 27.10
N ASP A 380 -71.86 56.60 26.85
CA ASP A 380 -72.67 55.69 27.68
C ASP A 380 -71.95 54.36 27.97
N ILE A 381 -72.17 53.80 29.17
CA ILE A 381 -71.58 52.56 29.65
C ILE A 381 -71.98 51.34 28.79
N ASN A 382 -73.18 51.37 28.20
CA ASN A 382 -73.65 50.30 27.31
C ASN A 382 -72.82 50.26 26.00
N GLN A 383 -72.35 51.41 25.51
CA GLN A 383 -71.47 51.47 24.33
C GLN A 383 -70.08 50.91 24.63
N LEU A 384 -69.62 51.06 25.88
CA LEU A 384 -68.35 50.47 26.35
C LEU A 384 -68.46 48.96 26.51
N GLU A 385 -69.62 48.42 26.90
CA GLU A 385 -69.86 46.98 27.02
C GLU A 385 -69.73 46.28 25.66
N ASP A 386 -70.29 46.85 24.60
CA ASP A 386 -70.17 46.33 23.23
C ASP A 386 -68.72 46.34 22.72
N VAL A 387 -67.97 47.42 22.99
CA VAL A 387 -66.55 47.51 22.59
C VAL A 387 -65.68 46.54 23.37
N LEU A 388 -65.93 46.37 24.67
CA LEU A 388 -65.20 45.42 25.50
C LEU A 388 -65.47 43.97 25.02
N ALA A 389 -66.70 43.64 24.66
CA ALA A 389 -67.06 42.34 24.09
C ALA A 389 -66.38 42.08 22.74
N GLU A 390 -66.13 43.14 21.95
CA GLU A 390 -65.37 43.07 20.70
C GLU A 390 -63.88 42.84 20.94
N VAL A 391 -63.26 43.59 21.85
CA VAL A 391 -61.85 43.41 22.24
C VAL A 391 -61.61 41.99 22.77
N ILE A 392 -62.49 41.47 23.62
CA ILE A 392 -62.38 40.11 24.16
C ILE A 392 -62.43 39.07 23.03
N ARG A 393 -63.33 39.24 22.05
CA ARG A 393 -63.42 38.36 20.87
C ARG A 393 -62.14 38.39 20.04
N GLU A 394 -61.66 39.58 19.67
CA GLU A 394 -60.46 39.73 18.84
C GLU A 394 -59.20 39.20 19.57
N THR A 395 -59.12 39.42 20.88
CA THR A 395 -58.05 38.85 21.73
C THR A 395 -58.11 37.32 21.76
N GLN A 396 -59.31 36.73 21.80
CA GLN A 396 -59.47 35.29 21.71
C GLN A 396 -59.03 34.73 20.36
N ILE A 397 -59.33 35.44 19.26
CA ILE A 397 -58.96 35.03 17.90
C ILE A 397 -57.43 35.03 17.73
N ILE A 398 -56.75 36.11 18.12
CA ILE A 398 -55.28 36.17 18.01
C ILE A 398 -54.60 35.14 18.92
N GLN A 399 -55.16 34.88 20.11
CA GLN A 399 -54.65 33.85 21.01
C GLN A 399 -54.77 32.45 20.40
N LEU A 400 -55.88 32.16 19.72
CA LEU A 400 -56.11 30.88 19.03
C LEU A 400 -55.16 30.71 17.82
N ASN A 401 -54.95 31.78 17.04
CA ASN A 401 -54.02 31.79 15.91
C ASN A 401 -52.56 31.64 16.36
N ALA A 402 -52.16 32.34 17.43
CA ALA A 402 -50.83 32.19 18.04
C ALA A 402 -50.60 30.77 18.58
N GLN A 403 -51.64 30.14 19.15
CA GLN A 403 -51.57 28.77 19.62
C GLN A 403 -51.35 27.79 18.46
N ARG A 404 -52.12 27.94 17.38
CA ARG A 404 -51.97 27.12 16.16
C ARG A 404 -50.59 27.27 15.53
N SER A 405 -50.14 28.51 15.31
CA SER A 405 -48.80 28.78 14.76
C SER A 405 -47.70 28.13 15.61
N ARG A 406 -47.81 28.21 16.94
CA ARG A 406 -46.85 27.56 17.85
C ARG A 406 -46.87 26.04 17.75
N ASP A 407 -48.06 25.44 17.62
CA ASP A 407 -48.21 23.99 17.46
C ASP A 407 -47.68 23.52 16.09
N ASP A 408 -47.90 24.28 15.03
CA ASP A 408 -47.37 24.00 13.69
C ASP A 408 -45.84 24.11 13.65
N LEU A 409 -45.28 25.12 14.30
CA LEU A 409 -43.82 25.31 14.42
C LEU A 409 -43.18 24.18 15.24
N ARG A 410 -43.87 23.70 16.28
CA ARG A 410 -43.47 22.52 17.04
C ARG A 410 -43.51 21.26 16.17
N ASN A 411 -44.55 21.08 15.35
CA ASN A 411 -44.66 19.96 14.43
C ASN A 411 -43.61 20.00 13.30
N ALA A 412 -43.27 21.18 12.79
CA ALA A 412 -42.18 21.36 11.83
C ALA A 412 -40.83 21.01 12.47
N LYS A 413 -40.57 21.48 13.70
CA LYS A 413 -39.37 21.13 14.45
C LYS A 413 -39.24 19.63 14.70
N LEU A 414 -40.33 18.95 15.07
CA LEU A 414 -40.34 17.50 15.25
C LEU A 414 -39.99 16.76 13.96
N ARG A 415 -40.52 17.22 12.81
CA ARG A 415 -40.16 16.66 11.49
C ARG A 415 -38.68 16.84 11.15
N VAL A 416 -38.07 17.98 11.51
CA VAL A 416 -36.61 18.19 11.38
C VAL A 416 -35.83 17.19 12.23
N GLU A 417 -36.20 17.06 13.51
CA GLU A 417 -35.52 16.14 14.43
C GLU A 417 -35.65 14.67 13.99
N GLU A 418 -36.79 14.28 13.42
CA GLU A 418 -36.99 12.96 12.81
C GLU A 418 -36.15 12.76 11.55
N ALA A 419 -36.10 13.76 10.66
CA ALA A 419 -35.26 13.70 9.46
C ALA A 419 -33.77 13.60 9.82
N ASP A 420 -33.30 14.39 10.78
CA ASP A 420 -31.91 14.34 11.28
C ASP A 420 -31.58 12.98 11.91
N LYS A 421 -32.51 12.43 12.70
CA LYS A 421 -32.37 11.06 13.22
C LYS A 421 -32.29 10.05 12.09
N ARG A 422 -33.13 10.17 11.07
CA ARG A 422 -33.14 9.25 9.94
C ARG A 422 -31.85 9.32 9.13
N ILE A 423 -31.32 10.53 8.91
CA ILE A 423 -30.02 10.74 8.29
C ILE A 423 -28.92 10.08 9.13
N SER A 424 -28.94 10.29 10.45
CA SER A 424 -27.95 9.69 11.36
C SER A 424 -28.03 8.16 11.41
N GLU A 425 -29.25 7.60 11.40
CA GLU A 425 -29.48 6.15 11.33
C GLU A 425 -28.98 5.57 10.01
N LEU A 426 -29.31 6.21 8.89
CA LEU A 426 -28.86 5.79 7.56
C LEU A 426 -27.34 5.89 7.43
N GLN A 427 -26.70 6.94 7.97
CA GLN A 427 -25.25 7.05 8.06
C GLN A 427 -24.66 5.91 8.90
N ALA A 428 -25.22 5.61 10.07
CA ALA A 428 -24.76 4.52 10.91
C ALA A 428 -24.97 3.13 10.27
N GLU A 429 -26.07 2.92 9.54
CA GLU A 429 -26.29 1.71 8.73
C GLU A 429 -25.32 1.63 7.56
N LEU A 430 -24.99 2.76 6.93
CA LEU A 430 -23.99 2.85 5.87
C LEU A 430 -22.59 2.51 6.39
N ASP A 431 -22.22 2.98 7.58
CA ASP A 431 -20.96 2.68 8.27
C ASP A 431 -20.89 1.20 8.70
N LYS A 432 -22.00 0.64 9.17
CA LYS A 432 -22.11 -0.81 9.45
C LYS A 432 -22.06 -1.65 8.17
N ALA A 433 -22.65 -1.17 7.08
CA ALA A 433 -22.54 -1.81 5.76
C ALA A 433 -21.12 -1.67 5.17
N SER A 434 -20.43 -0.59 5.50
CA SER A 434 -19.02 -0.32 5.17
C SER A 434 -18.08 -1.28 5.92
N THR A 435 -18.33 -1.57 7.19
CA THR A 435 -17.61 -2.64 7.93
C THR A 435 -17.94 -4.06 7.44
N LEU A 436 -19.09 -4.25 6.77
CA LEU A 436 -19.45 -5.47 6.04
C LEU A 436 -18.74 -5.62 4.67
N VAL A 437 -17.97 -4.61 4.24
CA VAL A 437 -17.16 -4.66 3.01
C VAL A 437 -16.02 -5.66 3.20
N ARG A 438 -15.67 -6.35 2.11
CA ARG A 438 -14.77 -7.51 1.96
C ARG A 438 -13.41 -7.46 2.69
N HIS A 439 -13.03 -6.35 3.33
CA HIS A 439 -11.76 -6.15 3.99
C HIS A 439 -11.93 -5.79 5.47
N ASP A 440 -11.10 -6.39 6.31
CA ASP A 440 -10.96 -6.06 7.71
C ASP A 440 -10.28 -4.69 7.86
N GLN A 441 -10.90 -3.78 8.61
CA GLN A 441 -10.42 -2.41 8.72
C GLN A 441 -9.12 -2.28 9.53
N LEU A 442 -8.85 -3.22 10.44
CA LEU A 442 -7.67 -3.19 11.31
C LEU A 442 -6.42 -3.70 10.60
N THR A 443 -6.57 -4.72 9.76
CA THR A 443 -5.45 -5.43 9.11
C THR A 443 -5.36 -5.20 7.61
N GLY A 444 -6.41 -4.66 6.97
CA GLY A 444 -6.53 -4.52 5.52
C GLY A 444 -6.74 -5.85 4.76
N ALA A 445 -6.64 -6.99 5.46
CA ALA A 445 -6.83 -8.32 4.90
C ALA A 445 -8.30 -8.55 4.51
N LEU A 446 -8.58 -9.59 3.71
CA LEU A 446 -9.97 -9.94 3.41
C LEU A 446 -10.69 -10.33 4.70
N ASN A 447 -11.85 -9.73 4.96
CA ASN A 447 -12.74 -10.20 6.00
C ASN A 447 -13.34 -11.56 5.61
N ARG A 448 -14.02 -12.22 6.55
CA ARG A 448 -14.59 -13.57 6.32
C ARG A 448 -15.41 -13.68 5.03
N ARG A 449 -16.20 -12.67 4.71
CA ARG A 449 -17.06 -12.68 3.52
C ARG A 449 -16.25 -12.47 2.24
N GLY A 450 -15.26 -11.57 2.26
CA GLY A 450 -14.30 -11.40 1.19
C GLY A 450 -13.47 -12.66 0.91
N LEU A 451 -13.10 -13.39 1.98
CA LEU A 451 -12.41 -14.68 1.89
C LEU A 451 -13.28 -15.73 1.20
N GLU A 452 -14.54 -15.90 1.61
CA GLU A 452 -15.46 -16.89 1.03
C GLU A 452 -15.65 -16.70 -0.49
N GLU A 453 -15.82 -15.46 -0.94
CA GLU A 453 -15.97 -15.15 -2.36
C GLU A 453 -14.66 -15.32 -3.15
N ALA A 454 -13.53 -14.86 -2.59
CA ALA A 454 -12.22 -15.04 -3.21
C ALA A 454 -11.87 -16.54 -3.33
N PHE A 455 -12.18 -17.31 -2.29
CA PHE A 455 -12.01 -18.75 -2.27
C PHE A 455 -12.88 -19.44 -3.33
N GLY A 456 -14.14 -19.02 -3.50
CA GLY A 456 -15.01 -19.52 -4.58
C GLY A 456 -14.43 -19.26 -5.98
N LYS A 457 -13.89 -18.06 -6.22
CA LYS A 457 -13.25 -17.70 -7.50
C LYS A 457 -11.99 -18.52 -7.77
N GLU A 458 -11.10 -18.65 -6.78
CA GLU A 458 -9.85 -19.40 -6.95
C GLU A 458 -10.09 -20.92 -7.05
N THR A 459 -11.12 -21.45 -6.37
CA THR A 459 -11.57 -22.84 -6.54
C THR A 459 -12.06 -23.09 -7.97
N ALA A 460 -12.88 -22.19 -8.51
CA ALA A 460 -13.35 -22.29 -9.90
C ALA A 460 -12.19 -22.22 -10.91
N ARG A 461 -11.20 -21.35 -10.65
CA ARG A 461 -10.00 -21.20 -11.49
C ARG A 461 -9.10 -22.43 -11.43
N SER A 462 -8.83 -22.96 -10.24
CA SER A 462 -8.06 -24.18 -10.01
C SER A 462 -8.68 -25.35 -10.76
N ARG A 463 -10.02 -25.51 -10.66
CA ARG A 463 -10.76 -26.58 -11.36
C ARG A 463 -10.70 -26.45 -12.88
N ARG A 464 -10.77 -25.23 -13.44
CA ARG A 464 -10.62 -24.99 -14.90
C ARG A 464 -9.22 -25.26 -15.42
N ARG A 465 -8.19 -24.95 -14.61
CA ARG A 465 -6.77 -25.08 -14.99
C ARG A 465 -6.14 -26.40 -14.57
N GLN A 466 -6.87 -27.27 -13.88
CA GLN A 466 -6.36 -28.50 -13.25
C GLN A 466 -5.10 -28.24 -12.41
N SER A 467 -5.10 -27.16 -11.64
CA SER A 467 -3.97 -26.75 -10.79
C SER A 467 -4.28 -26.96 -9.32
N CYS A 468 -3.27 -27.30 -8.52
CA CYS A 468 -3.44 -27.53 -7.08
C CYS A 468 -3.75 -26.21 -6.34
N LEU A 469 -4.74 -26.23 -5.44
CA LEU A 469 -5.07 -25.12 -4.53
C LEU A 469 -4.76 -25.55 -3.10
N CYS A 470 -3.93 -24.76 -2.39
CA CYS A 470 -3.58 -24.99 -0.99
C CYS A 470 -4.17 -23.88 -0.11
N VAL A 471 -4.57 -24.22 1.11
CA VAL A 471 -5.10 -23.28 2.11
C VAL A 471 -4.29 -23.40 3.39
N ALA A 472 -3.87 -22.27 3.95
CA ALA A 472 -3.24 -22.19 5.26
C ALA A 472 -4.15 -21.39 6.20
N LEU A 473 -4.34 -21.90 7.42
CA LEU A 473 -5.08 -21.23 8.48
C LEU A 473 -4.09 -20.85 9.59
N LEU A 474 -4.08 -19.58 9.97
CA LEU A 474 -3.23 -19.05 11.03
C LEU A 474 -4.14 -18.50 12.14
N ASP A 475 -3.82 -18.80 13.40
CA ASP A 475 -4.49 -18.26 14.58
C ASP A 475 -3.46 -17.67 15.54
N ILE A 476 -3.84 -16.62 16.27
CA ILE A 476 -2.95 -15.97 17.24
C ILE A 476 -3.17 -16.65 18.59
N ASP A 477 -2.15 -17.38 19.05
CA ASP A 477 -2.19 -18.05 20.34
C ASP A 477 -2.43 -17.07 21.48
N ASN A 478 -3.36 -17.42 22.39
CA ASN A 478 -3.69 -16.63 23.58
C ASN A 478 -4.20 -15.19 23.33
N PHE A 479 -4.79 -14.89 22.16
CA PHE A 479 -5.28 -13.55 21.82
C PHE A 479 -6.15 -12.87 22.90
N LYS A 480 -6.94 -13.62 23.68
CA LYS A 480 -7.78 -13.06 24.77
C LYS A 480 -7.01 -12.54 25.99
N LYS A 481 -5.72 -12.86 26.12
CA LYS A 481 -4.86 -12.47 27.26
C LYS A 481 -3.89 -11.33 26.93
N LEU A 482 -3.74 -11.02 25.64
CA LEU A 482 -3.05 -9.84 25.11
C LEU A 482 -4.01 -8.65 25.17
#